data_AF-A0A3D3BSJ8-F1
#
_entry.id   AF-A0A3D3BSJ8-F1
#
_cell.length_a   1.000
_cell.length_b   1.000
_cell.length_c   1.000
_cell.angle_alpha   90.00
_cell.angle_beta   90.00
_cell.angle_gamma   90.00
#
_symmetry.space_group_name_H-M   'P 1'
#
loop_
_entity.id
_entity.type
_entity.pdbx_description
1 polymer ?
#
loop_
_entity_poly.entity_id
_entity_poly.type
_entity_poly.pdbx_seq_one_letter_code
_entity_poly.pdbx_strand_id
1 'polypeptide(L)'
;REFCRTETVLDGFDLPDPLAMAIALDPSIVTREAQHFVEVIPGDSAARGQTIVDERGASGNDANCRVIYEADRDRFLDMLHQALRDARPGN
;
A
#
# COMPACT_ATOMS: atom_id res chain seq x y z
N ARG A 1 3.52 -6.59 -18.49
CA ARG A 1 2.16 -6.20 -18.92
C ARG A 1 1.22 -7.39 -18.98
N GLU A 2 1.66 -8.56 -19.45
CA GLU A 2 0.80 -9.75 -19.54
C GLU A 2 0.37 -10.29 -18.16
N PHE A 3 1.30 -10.41 -17.19
CA PHE A 3 1.03 -10.90 -15.83
C PHE A 3 -0.05 -10.12 -15.06
N CYS A 4 0.02 -8.78 -14.98
CA CYS A 4 -1.00 -7.97 -14.29
C CYS A 4 -2.38 -8.05 -14.96
N ARG A 5 -2.43 -8.28 -16.27
CA ARG A 5 -3.69 -8.42 -17.00
C ARG A 5 -4.32 -9.81 -16.81
N THR A 6 -3.50 -10.86 -16.74
CA THR A 6 -3.99 -12.25 -16.61
C THR A 6 -4.30 -12.67 -15.18
N GLU A 7 -3.53 -12.20 -14.20
CA GLU A 7 -3.65 -12.66 -12.81
C GLU A 7 -4.37 -11.66 -11.91
N THR A 8 -4.06 -10.36 -12.03
CA THR A 8 -4.65 -9.32 -11.15
C THR A 8 -5.80 -8.54 -11.80
N VAL A 9 -6.03 -8.73 -13.11
CA VAL A 9 -7.10 -8.07 -13.91
C VAL A 9 -7.07 -6.53 -13.79
N LEU A 10 -5.89 -5.96 -13.53
CA LEU A 10 -5.69 -4.51 -13.45
C LEU A 10 -4.97 -4.00 -14.69
N ASP A 11 -5.49 -2.93 -15.29
CA ASP A 11 -4.83 -2.26 -16.42
C ASP A 11 -3.72 -1.35 -15.88
N GLY A 12 -2.54 -1.92 -15.64
CA GLY A 12 -1.42 -1.23 -15.00
C GLY A 12 -0.26 -2.14 -14.61
N PHE A 13 0.52 -1.69 -13.63
CA PHE A 13 1.55 -2.47 -12.94
C PHE A 13 1.33 -2.36 -11.44
N ASP A 14 1.36 -3.51 -10.77
CA ASP A 14 1.20 -3.62 -9.32
C ASP A 14 2.59 -3.61 -8.68
N LEU A 15 2.88 -2.57 -7.89
CA LEU A 15 4.18 -2.33 -7.27
C LEU A 15 3.96 -1.99 -5.79
N PRO A 16 3.47 -2.94 -4.97
CA PRO A 16 3.13 -2.69 -3.58
C PRO A 16 4.36 -2.28 -2.76
N ASP A 17 5.49 -3.00 -2.91
CA ASP A 17 6.69 -2.67 -2.14
C ASP A 17 7.33 -1.33 -2.55
N PRO A 18 7.47 -1.00 -3.87
CA PRO A 18 7.91 0.34 -4.26
C PRO A 18 6.97 1.45 -3.82
N LEU A 19 5.64 1.24 -3.83
CA LEU A 19 4.68 2.22 -3.33
C LEU A 19 4.83 2.42 -1.81
N ALA A 20 4.96 1.33 -1.05
CA ALA A 20 5.20 1.40 0.39
C ALA A 20 6.50 2.14 0.71
N MET A 21 7.58 1.88 -0.04
CA MET A 21 8.84 2.61 0.10
C MET A 21 8.72 4.08 -0.28
N ALA A 22 7.98 4.41 -1.34
CA ALA A 22 7.74 5.80 -1.72
C ALA A 22 6.98 6.56 -0.63
N ILE A 23 5.94 5.96 -0.04
CA ILE A 23 5.20 6.53 1.10
C ILE A 23 6.10 6.68 2.33
N ALA A 24 7.02 5.74 2.58
CA ALA A 24 7.97 5.83 3.68
C ALA A 24 8.98 6.97 3.50
N LEU A 25 9.43 7.22 2.26
CA LEU A 25 10.37 8.28 1.92
C LEU A 25 9.71 9.67 1.88
N ASP A 26 8.50 9.76 1.31
CA ASP A 26 7.71 10.99 1.22
C ASP A 26 6.25 10.70 1.58
N PRO A 27 5.87 10.82 2.87
CA PRO A 27 4.49 10.58 3.31
C PRO A 27 3.48 11.55 2.69
N SER A 28 3.91 12.68 2.13
CA SER A 28 3.00 13.67 1.54
C SER A 28 2.38 13.21 0.22
N ILE A 29 2.81 12.07 -0.34
CA ILE A 29 2.15 11.45 -1.49
C ILE A 29 0.84 10.75 -1.10
N VAL A 30 0.59 10.51 0.19
CA VAL A 30 -0.69 9.95 0.64
C VAL A 30 -1.80 10.99 0.52
N THR A 31 -2.89 10.63 -0.15
CA THR A 31 -4.04 11.52 -0.36
C THR A 31 -5.24 11.15 0.51
N ARG A 32 -5.32 9.89 0.98
CA ARG A 32 -6.32 9.46 1.96
C ARG A 32 -5.77 8.37 2.88
N GLU A 33 -5.84 8.64 4.18
CA GLU A 33 -5.46 7.72 5.24
C GLU A 33 -6.34 7.90 6.48
N ALA A 34 -6.32 6.91 7.37
CA ALA A 34 -6.95 7.00 8.68
C ALA A 34 -6.23 6.11 9.71
N GLN A 35 -6.40 6.43 10.98
CA GLN A 35 -5.93 5.61 12.09
C GLN A 35 -7.05 4.68 12.52
N HIS A 36 -6.83 3.37 12.45
CA HIS A 36 -7.81 2.35 12.82
C HIS A 36 -7.22 1.31 13.75
N PHE A 37 -8.09 0.64 14.50
CA PHE A 37 -7.76 -0.65 15.08
C PHE A 37 -7.80 -1.70 13.96
N VAL A 38 -6.73 -2.47 13.83
CA VAL A 38 -6.59 -3.54 12.85
C VAL A 38 -6.19 -4.83 13.54
N GLU A 39 -6.85 -5.93 13.18
CA GLU A 39 -6.57 -7.28 13.65
C GLU A 39 -6.31 -8.23 12.47
N VAL A 40 -5.48 -9.25 12.67
CA VAL A 40 -5.26 -10.33 11.69
C VAL A 40 -5.90 -11.61 12.22
N ILE A 41 -6.79 -12.22 11.43
CA ILE A 41 -7.47 -13.46 11.84
C ILE A 41 -6.48 -14.65 11.86
N PRO A 42 -6.24 -15.26 13.04
CA PRO A 42 -5.36 -16.42 13.15
C PRO A 42 -6.12 -17.75 12.92
N GLY A 43 -5.41 -18.88 13.02
CA GLY A 43 -6.00 -20.22 13.00
C GLY A 43 -6.24 -20.78 11.60
N ASP A 44 -7.18 -21.72 11.46
CA ASP A 44 -7.43 -22.49 10.23
C ASP A 44 -8.82 -22.24 9.60
N SER A 45 -9.45 -21.11 9.95
CA SER A 45 -10.73 -20.73 9.35
C SER A 45 -10.55 -20.28 7.89
N ALA A 46 -11.67 -20.21 7.15
CA ALA A 46 -11.65 -19.64 5.80
C ALA A 46 -11.21 -18.16 5.75
N ALA A 47 -11.25 -17.46 6.88
CA ALA A 47 -10.81 -16.07 7.02
C ALA A 47 -9.34 -15.94 7.50
N ARG A 48 -8.60 -17.05 7.65
CA ARG A 48 -7.20 -17.05 8.08
C ARG A 48 -6.36 -16.07 7.27
N GLY A 49 -5.64 -15.18 7.96
CA GLY A 49 -4.75 -14.20 7.35
C GLY A 49 -5.44 -12.91 6.88
N GLN A 50 -6.77 -12.81 7.01
CA GLN A 50 -7.49 -11.58 6.70
C GLN A 50 -7.15 -10.47 7.70
N THR A 51 -6.89 -9.27 7.20
CA THR A 51 -6.79 -8.03 7.98
C THR A 51 -8.18 -7.42 8.14
N ILE A 52 -8.68 -7.35 9.38
CA ILE A 52 -9.95 -6.69 9.71
C ILE A 52 -9.65 -5.28 10.18
N VAL A 53 -10.24 -4.29 9.49
CA VAL A 53 -10.10 -2.86 9.81
C VAL A 53 -11.38 -2.37 10.47
N ASP A 54 -11.29 -1.84 11.69
CA ASP A 54 -12.44 -1.24 12.37
C ASP A 54 -12.68 0.20 11.88
N GLU A 55 -13.23 0.33 10.68
CA GLU A 55 -13.47 1.64 10.05
C GLU A 55 -14.49 2.51 10.80
N ARG A 56 -15.40 1.88 11.56
CA ARG A 56 -16.48 2.57 12.29
C ARG A 56 -16.18 2.81 13.76
N GLY A 57 -15.07 2.29 14.27
CA GLY A 57 -14.73 2.34 15.70
C GLY A 57 -15.68 1.54 16.59
N ALA A 58 -16.33 0.49 16.04
CA ALA A 58 -17.35 -0.26 16.75
C ALA A 58 -16.77 -1.27 17.76
N SER A 59 -15.48 -1.61 17.65
CA SER A 59 -14.80 -2.55 18.55
C SER A 59 -14.52 -1.96 19.93
N GLY A 60 -14.47 -0.63 20.05
CA GLY A 60 -14.07 0.07 21.27
C GLY A 60 -12.57 0.00 21.58
N ASN A 61 -11.76 -0.56 20.66
CA ASN A 61 -10.30 -0.61 20.80
C ASN A 61 -9.65 0.66 20.26
N ASP A 62 -8.50 1.02 20.83
CA ASP A 62 -7.69 2.12 20.33
C ASP A 62 -7.05 1.79 18.98
N ALA A 63 -6.86 2.80 18.14
CA ALA A 63 -6.19 2.64 16.86
C ALA A 63 -4.75 2.16 17.04
N ASN A 64 -4.34 1.17 16.24
CA ASN A 64 -2.99 0.57 16.27
C ASN A 64 -2.27 0.64 14.92
N CYS A 65 -2.95 1.09 13.86
CA CYS A 65 -2.43 1.06 12.51
C CYS A 65 -2.89 2.30 11.70
N ARG A 66 -1.95 2.87 10.96
CA ARG A 66 -2.22 3.87 9.92
C ARG A 66 -2.55 3.16 8.61
N VAL A 67 -3.82 3.16 8.23
CA VAL A 67 -4.31 2.54 7.00
C VAL A 67 -4.26 3.57 5.87
N ILE A 68 -3.46 3.29 4.85
CA ILE A 68 -3.37 4.11 3.64
C ILE A 68 -4.37 3.56 2.62
N TYR A 69 -5.28 4.40 2.16
CA TYR A 69 -6.27 4.01 1.17
C TYR A 69 -5.98 4.55 -0.23
N GLU A 70 -5.39 5.75 -0.31
CA GLU A 70 -5.10 6.42 -1.60
C GLU A 70 -3.77 7.16 -1.54
N ALA A 71 -3.06 7.16 -2.66
CA ALA A 71 -1.82 7.88 -2.87
C ALA A 71 -1.78 8.53 -4.26
N ASP A 72 -1.02 9.61 -4.38
CA ASP A 72 -0.80 10.35 -5.62
C ASP A 72 0.04 9.51 -6.59
N ARG A 73 -0.62 9.06 -7.65
CA ARG A 73 -0.03 8.22 -8.68
C ARG A 73 1.10 8.91 -9.44
N ASP A 74 0.94 10.18 -9.79
CA ASP A 74 1.90 10.86 -10.65
C ASP A 74 3.18 11.16 -9.87
N ARG A 75 3.05 11.57 -8.59
CA ARG A 75 4.19 11.72 -7.69
C ARG A 75 4.92 10.40 -7.46
N PHE A 76 4.20 9.29 -7.26
CA PHE A 76 4.82 7.97 -7.15
C PHE A 76 5.62 7.60 -8.40
N LEU A 77 5.06 7.83 -9.60
CA LEU A 77 5.77 7.53 -10.85
C LEU A 77 7.00 8.42 -11.06
N ASP A 78 6.94 9.68 -10.67
CA ASP A 78 8.10 10.58 -10.73
C ASP A 78 9.23 10.09 -9.83
N MET A 79 8.92 9.69 -8.59
CA MET A 79 9.91 9.10 -7.67
C MET A 79 10.51 7.81 -8.24
N LEU A 80 9.68 6.93 -8.81
CA LEU A 80 10.12 5.68 -9.43
C LEU A 80 11.06 5.94 -10.62
N HIS A 81 10.71 6.89 -11.50
CA HIS A 81 11.55 7.26 -12.63
C HIS A 81 12.87 7.90 -12.20
N GLN A 82 12.87 8.73 -11.16
CA GLN A 82 14.08 9.32 -10.60
C GLN A 82 15.01 8.23 -10.07
N ALA A 83 14.51 7.30 -9.24
CA ALA A 83 15.30 6.21 -8.70
C ALA A 83 15.98 5.35 -9.79
N LEU A 84 15.27 5.06 -10.90
CA LEU A 84 15.84 4.29 -12.02
C LEU A 84 16.84 5.08 -12.87
N ARG A 85 16.74 6.41 -12.92
CA ARG A 85 17.72 7.27 -13.59
C ARG A 85 19.00 7.36 -12.78
N ASP A 86 18.87 7.46 -11.46
CA ASP A 86 19.99 7.58 -10.53
C ASP A 86 20.74 6.26 -10.37
N ALA A 87 20.07 5.12 -10.59
CA ALA A 87 20.68 3.78 -10.55
C ALA A 87 21.59 3.45 -11.75
N ARG A 88 21.86 4.37 -12.67
CA ARG A 88 22.80 4.11 -13.78
C ARG A 88 24.23 3.92 -13.25
N PRO A 89 24.99 2.92 -13.72
CA PRO A 89 26.38 2.72 -13.30
C PRO A 89 27.24 3.83 -13.90
N GLY A 90 27.75 4.71 -13.04
CA GLY A 90 28.53 5.89 -13.44
C GLY A 90 28.60 7.02 -12.41
N ASN A 91 28.02 6.86 -11.23
CA ASN A 91 28.32 7.67 -10.04
C ASN A 91 29.12 6.82 -9.04
#